data_AF-A0A3B9UQF3-F1
#
_entry.id   AF-A0A3B9UQF3-F1
#
_cell.length_a   1.000
_cell.length_b   1.000
_cell.length_c   1.000
_cell.angle_alpha   90.00
_cell.angle_beta   90.00
_cell.angle_gamma   90.00
#
_symmetry.space_group_name_H-M   'P 1'
#
loop_
_entity.id
_entity.type
_entity.pdbx_description
1 polymer ?
#
loop_
_entity_poly.entity_id
_entity_poly.type
_entity_poly.pdbx_seq_one_letter_code
_entity_poly.pdbx_strand_id
1 'polypeptide(L)' 'MLKREDIMEILEELNFPKDHYWVLAGASLVMHGVKDETRDIDLGCSKFLFESLIKNGHKPI' A
#
# COMPACT_ATOMS: atom_id res chain seq x y z
N MET A 1 -15.70 2.52 -0.67
CA MET A 1 -14.70 3.57 -0.92
C MET A 1 -13.87 3.67 0.35
N LEU A 2 -12.55 3.72 0.21
CA LEU A 2 -11.59 3.72 1.31
C LEU A 2 -11.28 5.15 1.73
N LYS A 3 -11.42 5.44 3.02
CA LYS A 3 -11.02 6.69 3.67
C LYS A 3 -9.66 6.50 4.35
N ARG A 4 -9.13 7.57 4.93
CA ARG A 4 -7.81 7.59 5.54
C ARG A 4 -7.64 6.50 6.61
N GLU A 5 -8.64 6.31 7.46
CA GLU A 5 -8.62 5.32 8.54
C GLU A 5 -8.60 3.89 7.99
N ASP A 6 -9.45 3.59 7.00
CA ASP A 6 -9.48 2.29 6.33
C ASP A 6 -8.13 1.96 5.69
N ILE A 7 -7.49 2.96 5.05
CA ILE A 7 -6.16 2.79 4.44
C ILE A 7 -5.11 2.48 5.50
N MET A 8 -5.11 3.20 6.63
CA MET A 8 -4.14 2.95 7.71
C MET A 8 -4.30 1.55 8.30
N GLU A 9 -5.53 1.10 8.55
CA GLU A 9 -5.81 -0.25 9.08
C GLU A 9 -5.32 -1.34 8.13
N ILE A 10 -5.66 -1.25 6.84
CA ILE A 10 -5.20 -2.22 5.82
C ILE A 10 -3.66 -2.25 5.75
N LEU A 11 -2.99 -1.09 5.80
CA LEU A 11 -1.52 -1.03 5.74
C LEU A 11 -0.85 -1.64 6.98
N GLU A 12 -1.50 -1.57 8.14
CA GLU A 12 -1.03 -2.25 9.36
C GLU A 12 -1.22 -3.77 9.26
N GLU A 13 -2.35 -4.23 8.72
CA GLU A 13 -2.64 -5.65 8.52
C GLU A 13 -1.71 -6.34 7.52
N LEU A 14 -1.21 -5.62 6.50
CA LEU A 14 -0.23 -6.15 5.55
C LEU A 14 1.06 -6.62 6.24
N ASN A 15 1.41 -6.03 7.38
CA ASN A 15 2.61 -6.36 8.17
C ASN A 15 3.91 -6.37 7.32
N PHE A 16 3.98 -5.49 6.32
CA PHE A 16 5.18 -5.30 5.51
C PHE A 16 6.17 -4.36 6.22
N PRO A 17 7.49 -4.52 6.00
CA PRO A 17 8.47 -3.58 6.54
C PRO A 17 8.18 -2.16 6.04
N LYS A 18 7.89 -1.24 6.97
CA LYS A 18 7.37 0.12 6.66
C LYS A 18 8.34 1.00 5.86
N ASP A 19 9.62 0.68 5.90
CA ASP A 19 10.71 1.33 5.16
C ASP A 19 10.91 0.77 3.74
N HIS A 20 10.20 -0.30 3.38
CA HIS A 20 10.36 -0.99 2.11
C HIS A 20 9.17 -0.84 1.15
N TYR A 21 8.16 -0.04 1.51
CA TYR A 21 7.06 0.32 0.61
C TYR A 21 6.63 1.79 0.78
N TRP A 22 5.88 2.30 -0.20
CA TRP A 22 5.24 3.61 -0.13
C TRP A 22 3.89 3.58 -0.84
N VAL A 23 2.94 4.37 -0.34
CA VAL A 23 1.60 4.49 -0.90
C VAL A 23 1.63 5.41 -2.12
N LEU A 24 0.97 4.99 -3.19
CA LEU A 24 0.92 5.69 -4.47
C LEU A 24 -0.50 6.16 -4.81
N ALA A 25 -0.59 6.97 -5.88
CA ALA A 25 -1.82 7.33 -6.58
C ALA A 25 -2.94 7.86 -5.67
N GLY A 26 -4.16 7.33 -5.80
CA GLY A 26 -5.34 7.85 -5.11
C GLY A 26 -5.25 7.74 -3.59
N ALA A 27 -4.68 6.64 -3.08
CA ALA A 27 -4.55 6.41 -1.65
C ALA A 27 -3.60 7.42 -0.99
N SER A 28 -2.49 7.81 -1.63
CA SER A 28 -1.58 8.81 -1.06
C SER A 28 -2.24 10.18 -0.95
N LEU A 29 -3.05 10.56 -1.95
CA LEU A 29 -3.83 11.80 -1.92
C LEU A 29 -4.84 11.81 -0.77
N VAL A 30 -5.48 10.66 -0.47
CA VAL A 30 -6.39 10.53 0.68
C VAL A 30 -5.66 10.66 1.99
N MET A 31 -4.51 10.00 2.15
CA MET A 31 -3.72 10.07 3.38
C MET A 31 -3.22 11.49 3.70
N HIS A 32 -2.97 12.31 2.68
CA HIS A 32 -2.55 13.70 2.79
C HIS A 32 -3.71 14.71 2.80
N GLY A 33 -4.97 14.26 2.80
CA GLY A 33 -6.14 15.14 2.85
C GLY A 33 -6.40 15.94 1.57
N VAL A 34 -5.80 15.54 0.44
CA VAL A 34 -6.05 16.14 -0.89
C VAL A 34 -7.33 15.60 -1.51
N LYS A 35 -7.75 14.39 -1.13
CA LYS A 35 -8.95 13.71 -1.62
C LYS A 35 -9.67 13.01 -0.46
N ASP A 36 -10.99 12.93 -0.48
CA ASP A 36 -11.75 12.34 0.64
C ASP A 36 -11.68 10.81 0.67
N GLU A 37 -11.67 10.16 -0.51
CA GLU A 37 -11.73 8.70 -0.63
C GLU A 37 -11.13 8.15 -1.93
N THR A 38 -10.77 6.87 -1.92
CA THR A 38 -10.26 6.12 -3.09
C THR A 38 -10.91 4.74 -3.22
N ARG A 39 -10.70 4.05 -4.34
CA ARG A 39 -11.27 2.70 -4.56
C ARG A 39 -10.31 1.58 -4.15
N ASP A 40 -9.03 1.86 -4.22
CA ASP A 40 -7.92 0.92 -4.16
C ASP A 40 -6.68 1.56 -3.50
N ILE A 41 -5.70 0.71 -3.17
CA ILE A 41 -4.41 1.09 -2.62
C ILE A 41 -3.34 0.55 -3.55
N ASP A 42 -2.58 1.47 -4.15
CA ASP A 42 -1.39 1.15 -4.93
C ASP A 42 -0.14 1.30 -4.05
N LEU A 43 0.74 0.30 -4.08
CA LEU A 43 2.02 0.33 -3.38
C LEU A 43 3.18 0.26 -4.36
N GLY A 44 4.12 1.19 -4.21
CA GLY A 44 5.49 0.97 -4.69
C GLY A 44 6.28 0.26 -3.60
N CYS A 45 7.28 -0.54 -3.99
CA CYS A 45 8.13 -1.22 -3.03
C CYS A 45 9.58 -1.32 -3.49
N SER A 46 10.47 -1.50 -2.51
CA SER A 46 11.87 -1.84 -2.76
C SER A 46 11.99 -3.21 -3.44
N LYS A 47 13.11 -3.43 -4.13
CA LYS A 47 13.45 -4.75 -4.70
C LYS A 47 13.43 -5.87 -3.65
N PHE A 48 13.89 -5.60 -2.43
CA PHE A 48 13.88 -6.56 -1.33
C PHE A 48 12.47 -7.06 -1.00
N LEU A 49 11.51 -6.13 -0.82
CA LEU A 49 10.14 -6.51 -0.52
C LEU A 49 9.49 -7.21 -1.72
N PHE A 50 9.72 -6.73 -2.94
CA PHE A 50 9.25 -7.40 -4.15
C PHE A 50 9.70 -8.86 -4.21
N GLU A 51 10.99 -9.13 -4.04
CA GLU A 51 11.53 -10.49 -4.04
C GLU A 51 10.95 -11.35 -2.91
N SER A 52 10.73 -10.76 -1.73
CA SER A 52 10.07 -11.47 -0.63
C SER A 52 8.62 -11.84 -0.96
N LEU A 53 7.87 -10.97 -1.63
CA LEU A 53 6.49 -11.25 -2.04
C LEU A 53 6.44 -12.42 -3.03
N ILE A 54 7.35 -12.43 -4.02
CA ILE A 54 7.47 -13.52 -4.99
C ILE A 54 7.82 -14.85 -4.29
N LYS A 55 8.78 -14.82 -3.36
CA LYS A 55 9.16 -15.99 -2.57
C LYS A 55 7.98 -16.54 -1.73
N ASN A 56 7.10 -15.65 -1.28
CA ASN A 56 5.88 -16.01 -0.53
C ASN A 56 4.70 -16.42 -1.42
N GLY A 57 4.91 -16.63 -2.73
CA GLY A 57 3.92 -17.18 -3.64
C GLY A 57 3.08 -16.15 -4.40
N HIS A 58 3.36 -14.85 -4.26
CA HIS A 58 2.75 -13.84 -5.12
C HIS A 58 3.35 -13.95 -6.52
N LYS A 59 2.53 -13.75 -7.56
CA LYS A 59 2.98 -13.82 -8.95
C LYS A 59 3.12 -12.41 -9.52
N PRO A 60 4.20 -12.12 -10.26
CA PRO A 60 4.23 -10.89 -11.04
C PRO A 60 3.16 -11.00 -12.13
N ILE A 61 2.43 -9.90 -12.35
CA ILE A 61 1.39 -9.78 -13.38
C ILE A 61 2.03 -9.30 -14.69
#